data_AF-A0A847EWZ1-F1
#
_entry.id   AF-A0A847EWZ1-F1
#
_cell.length_a   1.000
_cell.length_b   1.000
_cell.length_c   1.000
_cell.angle_alpha   90.00
_cell.angle_beta   90.00
_cell.angle_gamma   90.00
#
_symmetry.space_group_name_H-M   'P 1'
#
loop_
_entity.id
_entity.type
_entity.pdbx_description
1 polymer ?
#
loop_
_entity_poly.entity_id
_entity_poly.type
_entity_poly.pdbx_seq_one_letter_code
_entity_poly.pdbx_strand_id
1 'polypeptide(L)'
;MKLSNSLSAFLGCILLSGYAFAAHPSQLKPRIVVLTDIAPNDIEPDDMESMVRLLVHADQFEIEALIATTGWSNNGGNERIDLIHAALDAYEKDLPHLSKRSAQMYFAKNESRQRIGYWPSPDYLRSRTVMGSTTMGMKYIGEDNDSPGSELIIKLADEKDERPIWITVWGGGNTLAQAIWRVQQDRTQAEWKAFLRKLRVYAITDQDRPWSRDDAQPFESSSHHWMKSFEKDLLFLWCECAWKHQNGTGKNQWDQYAEHIQQHGHLGALYPKYKWGVEGDTPAFMHVMPNGLSDPDCPTQVSWSGYFEWGVGRDGLTQAYVNDRGRPYDIGTRYFNYFYPAIFNNFAARMDWAKEGKGNRNPVVVVNKDKGLKPLKVEA
;
A
#
# COMPACT_ATOMS: atom_id res chain seq x y z
N MET A 1 1.12 17.23 81.08
CA MET A 1 2.00 16.46 80.16
C MET A 1 1.11 15.61 79.27
N LYS A 2 1.11 15.90 77.96
CA LYS A 2 0.59 15.11 76.82
C LYS A 2 -0.92 14.83 76.79
N LEU A 3 -1.63 14.81 75.66
CA LEU A 3 -1.61 15.43 74.33
C LEU A 3 -2.90 14.88 73.68
N SER A 4 -3.69 15.74 73.03
CA SER A 4 -4.90 15.40 72.30
C SER A 4 -4.63 14.49 71.10
N ASN A 5 -5.45 13.46 70.88
CA ASN A 5 -5.45 12.71 69.61
C ASN A 5 -6.77 12.91 68.87
N SER A 6 -6.70 13.75 67.85
CA SER A 6 -7.69 13.93 66.79
C SER A 6 -7.68 12.72 65.86
N LEU A 7 -8.85 12.13 65.62
CA LEU A 7 -9.04 11.04 64.65
C LEU A 7 -9.29 11.65 63.27
N SER A 8 -8.23 11.85 62.48
CA SER A 8 -8.35 12.28 61.09
C SER A 8 -8.62 11.07 60.19
N ALA A 9 -9.78 11.08 59.52
CA ALA A 9 -10.14 10.12 58.49
C ALA A 9 -9.23 10.28 57.26
N PHE A 10 -8.47 9.24 56.93
CA PHE A 10 -7.67 9.17 55.71
C PHE A 10 -8.57 8.67 54.56
N LEU A 11 -9.08 9.61 53.76
CA LEU A 11 -9.74 9.28 52.50
C LEU A 11 -8.65 8.94 51.47
N GLY A 12 -8.43 7.66 51.21
CA GLY A 12 -7.51 7.19 50.18
C GLY A 12 -8.04 7.54 48.80
N CYS A 13 -7.53 8.62 48.20
CA CYS A 13 -7.69 8.89 46.77
C CYS A 13 -6.94 7.82 45.96
N ILE A 14 -7.64 6.79 45.51
CA ILE A 14 -7.16 5.89 44.46
C ILE A 14 -7.11 6.72 43.17
N LEU A 15 -5.92 7.24 42.85
CA LEU A 15 -5.61 7.76 41.51
C LEU A 15 -5.58 6.56 40.56
N LEU A 16 -6.73 6.23 39.98
CA LEU A 16 -6.80 5.46 38.74
C LEU A 16 -6.07 6.27 37.67
N SER A 17 -4.80 5.95 37.46
CA SER A 17 -4.06 6.32 36.25
C SER A 17 -4.69 5.56 35.08
N GLY A 18 -5.86 6.04 34.64
CA GLY A 18 -6.37 5.72 33.33
C GLY A 18 -5.32 6.20 32.33
N TYR A 19 -4.61 5.26 31.72
CA TYR A 19 -3.97 5.51 30.44
C TYR A 19 -5.11 5.83 29.46
N ALA A 20 -5.52 7.10 29.43
CA ALA A 20 -6.34 7.63 28.37
C ALA A 20 -5.50 7.45 27.11
N PHE A 21 -5.81 6.42 26.34
CA PHE A 21 -5.31 6.27 24.99
C PHE A 21 -5.69 7.55 24.26
N ALA A 22 -4.70 8.38 23.95
CA ALA A 22 -4.91 9.52 23.09
C ALA A 22 -5.30 8.97 21.71
N ALA A 23 -6.61 8.87 21.47
CA ALA A 23 -7.15 8.70 20.14
C ALA A 23 -6.44 9.70 19.25
N HIS A 24 -5.79 9.21 18.18
CA HIS A 24 -5.18 10.09 17.20
C HIS A 24 -6.27 11.04 16.69
N PRO A 25 -5.96 12.31 16.39
CA PRO A 25 -6.90 13.16 15.69
C PRO A 25 -7.43 12.39 14.49
N SER A 26 -8.74 12.48 14.27
CA SER A 26 -9.57 11.51 13.59
C SER A 26 -9.29 11.43 12.08
N GLN A 27 -8.09 10.99 11.71
CA GLN A 27 -7.59 10.99 10.35
C GLN A 27 -8.06 9.73 9.64
N LEU A 28 -8.70 9.93 8.50
CA LEU A 28 -9.07 8.85 7.60
C LEU A 28 -7.81 8.22 7.02
N LYS A 29 -7.85 6.92 6.78
CA LYS A 29 -6.76 6.21 6.12
C LYS A 29 -6.60 6.69 4.67
N PRO A 30 -5.40 6.67 4.09
CA PRO A 30 -5.25 6.72 2.63
C PRO A 30 -6.01 5.56 1.96
N ARG A 31 -6.63 5.83 0.80
CA ARG A 31 -7.37 4.84 0.01
C ARG A 31 -6.42 4.20 -1.01
N ILE A 32 -6.36 2.88 -1.02
CA ILE A 32 -5.51 2.13 -1.96
C ILE A 32 -6.30 1.07 -2.73
N VAL A 33 -5.93 0.86 -3.99
CA VAL A 33 -6.38 -0.23 -4.85
C VAL A 33 -5.14 -0.95 -5.34
N VAL A 34 -5.04 -2.25 -5.06
CA VAL A 34 -3.90 -3.08 -5.46
C VAL A 34 -4.22 -3.81 -6.76
N LEU A 35 -3.37 -3.65 -7.78
CA LEU A 35 -3.36 -4.48 -8.98
C LEU A 35 -2.16 -5.41 -8.90
N THR A 36 -2.41 -6.70 -8.72
CA THR A 36 -1.38 -7.72 -8.45
C THR A 36 -1.48 -8.87 -9.43
N ASP A 37 -0.33 -9.33 -9.91
CA ASP A 37 -0.20 -10.56 -10.71
C ASP A 37 0.27 -11.74 -9.85
N ILE A 38 -0.14 -11.73 -8.57
CA ILE A 38 0.15 -12.76 -7.57
C ILE A 38 0.10 -14.17 -8.18
N ALA A 39 1.17 -14.92 -7.92
CA ALA A 39 1.39 -16.23 -8.48
C ALA A 39 1.78 -17.23 -7.38
N PRO A 40 1.79 -18.54 -7.70
CA PRO A 40 2.39 -19.53 -6.82
C PRO A 40 3.83 -19.17 -6.46
N ASN A 41 4.21 -19.48 -5.22
CA ASN A 41 5.53 -19.15 -4.67
C ASN A 41 6.70 -19.71 -5.48
N ASP A 42 6.50 -20.80 -6.24
CA ASP A 42 7.51 -21.38 -7.12
C ASP A 42 7.66 -20.63 -8.46
N ILE A 43 6.70 -19.77 -8.82
CA ILE A 43 6.76 -18.86 -9.98
C ILE A 43 7.35 -17.52 -9.54
N GLU A 44 6.61 -16.78 -8.71
CA GLU A 44 6.92 -15.45 -8.19
C GLU A 44 6.34 -15.37 -6.75
N PRO A 45 7.19 -15.33 -5.71
CA PRO A 45 6.75 -15.26 -4.32
C PRO A 45 6.56 -13.84 -3.75
N ASP A 46 7.12 -12.79 -4.36
CA ASP A 46 7.14 -11.43 -3.80
C ASP A 46 5.74 -10.80 -3.65
N ASP A 47 4.80 -11.03 -4.57
CA ASP A 47 3.43 -10.52 -4.41
C ASP A 47 2.77 -11.06 -3.14
N MET A 48 3.02 -12.33 -2.79
CA MET A 48 2.53 -12.92 -1.54
C MET A 48 3.24 -12.34 -0.31
N GLU A 49 4.56 -12.11 -0.39
CA GLU A 49 5.31 -11.43 0.68
C GLU A 49 4.74 -10.02 0.94
N SER A 50 4.55 -9.23 -0.13
CA SER A 50 3.98 -7.89 -0.11
C SER A 50 2.52 -7.88 0.38
N MET A 51 1.72 -8.88 0.01
CA MET A 51 0.35 -9.06 0.50
C MET A 51 0.32 -9.32 2.01
N VAL A 52 1.18 -10.18 2.53
CA VAL A 52 1.30 -10.43 3.98
C VAL A 52 1.65 -9.14 4.71
N ARG A 53 2.63 -8.38 4.21
CA ARG A 53 3.00 -7.09 4.82
C ARG A 53 1.85 -6.09 4.77
N LEU A 54 1.12 -6.00 3.66
CA LEU A 54 -0.05 -5.13 3.56
C LEU A 54 -1.11 -5.47 4.61
N LEU A 55 -1.44 -6.76 4.78
CA LEU A 55 -2.51 -7.20 5.68
C LEU A 55 -2.18 -6.97 7.16
N VAL A 56 -0.93 -7.17 7.59
CA VAL A 56 -0.52 -6.79 8.97
C VAL A 56 -0.42 -5.28 9.16
N HIS A 57 -0.55 -4.49 8.10
CA HIS A 57 -0.69 -3.02 8.11
C HIS A 57 -2.10 -2.56 7.72
N ALA A 58 -3.11 -3.45 7.69
CA ALA A 58 -4.46 -3.09 7.28
C ALA A 58 -5.10 -2.00 8.18
N ASP A 59 -4.56 -1.74 9.37
CA ASP A 59 -4.96 -0.61 10.22
C ASP A 59 -4.50 0.77 9.71
N GLN A 60 -3.59 0.83 8.74
CA GLN A 60 -3.05 2.07 8.19
C GLN A 60 -3.65 2.44 6.85
N PHE A 61 -4.15 1.47 6.08
CA PHE A 61 -4.70 1.68 4.74
C PHE A 61 -6.19 1.33 4.66
N GLU A 62 -6.95 2.12 3.91
CA GLU A 62 -8.29 1.72 3.46
C GLU A 62 -8.09 0.96 2.16
N ILE A 63 -8.03 -0.37 2.28
CA ILE A 63 -7.88 -1.29 1.15
C ILE A 63 -9.23 -1.33 0.45
N GLU A 64 -9.35 -0.60 -0.66
CA GLU A 64 -10.59 -0.42 -1.42
C GLU A 64 -10.76 -1.49 -2.50
N ALA A 65 -9.64 -2.06 -2.96
CA ALA A 65 -9.66 -3.23 -3.82
C ALA A 65 -8.36 -4.04 -3.72
N LEU A 66 -8.49 -5.36 -3.81
CA LEU A 66 -7.41 -6.29 -4.11
C LEU A 66 -7.77 -6.98 -5.43
N ILE A 67 -7.04 -6.66 -6.50
CA ILE A 67 -7.42 -7.05 -7.86
C ILE A 67 -6.33 -7.97 -8.44
N ALA A 68 -6.69 -9.24 -8.65
CA ALA A 68 -5.85 -10.20 -9.36
C ALA A 68 -5.92 -9.92 -10.87
N THR A 69 -4.80 -9.60 -11.50
CA THR A 69 -4.69 -9.19 -12.90
C THR A 69 -3.45 -9.82 -13.55
N THR A 70 -3.17 -9.45 -14.79
CA THR A 70 -1.94 -9.84 -15.49
C THR A 70 -0.71 -9.06 -15.02
N GLY A 71 0.48 -9.54 -15.35
CA GLY A 71 1.77 -8.91 -15.10
C GLY A 71 2.91 -9.83 -15.57
N TRP A 72 4.10 -9.66 -15.02
CA TRP A 72 5.27 -10.48 -15.36
C TRP A 72 5.08 -11.97 -15.03
N SER A 73 4.46 -12.24 -13.89
CA SER A 73 4.26 -13.58 -13.34
C SER A 73 3.10 -14.30 -13.99
N ASN A 74 2.14 -13.54 -14.52
CA ASN A 74 0.96 -14.03 -15.20
C ASN A 74 0.63 -13.16 -16.43
N ASN A 75 1.00 -13.62 -17.63
CA ASN A 75 0.71 -12.90 -18.87
C ASN A 75 -0.77 -12.98 -19.33
N GLY A 76 -1.64 -13.62 -18.54
CA GLY A 76 -3.07 -13.76 -18.82
C GLY A 76 -3.58 -15.19 -18.76
N GLY A 77 -4.82 -15.34 -18.30
CA GLY A 77 -5.60 -16.58 -18.32
C GLY A 77 -5.31 -17.54 -17.16
N ASN A 78 -4.49 -17.13 -16.19
CA ASN A 78 -4.13 -17.92 -15.01
C ASN A 78 -4.08 -17.07 -13.73
N GLU A 79 -4.91 -16.04 -13.64
CA GLU A 79 -4.95 -15.14 -12.48
C GLU A 79 -5.31 -15.90 -11.20
N ARG A 80 -4.62 -15.60 -10.09
CA ARG A 80 -4.71 -16.37 -8.85
C ARG A 80 -5.36 -15.62 -7.69
N ILE A 81 -6.61 -15.21 -7.90
CA ILE A 81 -7.43 -14.58 -6.85
C ILE A 81 -7.58 -15.47 -5.60
N ASP A 82 -7.49 -16.80 -5.77
CA ASP A 82 -7.50 -17.77 -4.67
C ASP A 82 -6.33 -17.57 -3.69
N LEU A 83 -5.17 -17.10 -4.16
CA LEU A 83 -4.03 -16.79 -3.30
C LEU A 83 -4.29 -15.54 -2.46
N ILE A 84 -4.98 -14.55 -3.00
CA ILE A 84 -5.45 -13.39 -2.23
C ILE A 84 -6.41 -13.87 -1.13
N HIS A 85 -7.38 -14.73 -1.48
CA HIS A 85 -8.30 -15.29 -0.49
C HIS A 85 -7.60 -16.13 0.58
N ALA A 86 -6.57 -16.89 0.22
CA ALA A 86 -5.76 -17.62 1.21
C ALA A 86 -5.06 -16.67 2.20
N ALA A 87 -4.54 -15.55 1.72
CA ALA A 87 -3.97 -14.50 2.58
C ALA A 87 -5.03 -13.86 3.49
N LEU A 88 -6.24 -13.62 2.98
CA LEU A 88 -7.36 -13.11 3.78
C LEU A 88 -7.84 -14.10 4.84
N ASP A 89 -7.83 -15.40 4.55
CA ASP A 89 -8.17 -16.45 5.51
C ASP A 89 -7.12 -16.56 6.62
N ALA A 90 -5.84 -16.31 6.32
CA ALA A 90 -4.80 -16.19 7.31
C ALA A 90 -4.95 -14.91 8.16
N TYR A 91 -5.23 -13.78 7.51
CA TYR A 91 -5.51 -12.51 8.20
C TYR A 91 -6.68 -12.62 9.18
N GLU A 92 -7.78 -13.27 8.79
CA GLU A 92 -8.92 -13.48 9.68
C GLU A 92 -8.54 -14.20 10.98
N LYS A 93 -7.63 -15.18 10.90
CA LYS A 93 -7.17 -15.92 12.08
C LYS A 93 -6.25 -15.09 12.97
N ASP A 94 -5.45 -14.20 12.40
CA ASP A 94 -4.56 -13.29 13.13
C ASP A 94 -5.28 -12.03 13.65
N LEU A 95 -6.45 -11.68 13.10
CA LEU A 95 -7.19 -10.46 13.41
C LEU A 95 -7.56 -10.30 14.90
N PRO A 96 -7.97 -11.34 15.64
CA PRO A 96 -8.17 -11.24 17.09
C PRO A 96 -6.92 -10.80 17.87
N HIS A 97 -5.72 -11.04 17.32
CA HIS A 97 -4.46 -10.60 17.89
C HIS A 97 -4.08 -9.18 17.42
N LEU A 98 -4.16 -8.93 16.11
CA LEU A 98 -3.85 -7.63 15.51
C LEU A 98 -4.73 -6.50 16.08
N SER A 99 -6.03 -6.76 16.25
CA SER A 99 -7.02 -5.80 16.77
C SER A 99 -6.74 -5.30 18.19
N LYS A 100 -5.97 -6.05 18.99
CA LYS A 100 -5.52 -5.60 20.33
C LYS A 100 -4.61 -4.37 20.26
N ARG A 101 -3.96 -4.11 19.11
CA ARG A 101 -3.12 -2.93 18.90
C ARG A 101 -3.89 -1.64 19.12
N SER A 102 -5.13 -1.58 18.62
CA SER A 102 -6.02 -0.42 18.70
C SER A 102 -7.20 -0.64 19.66
N ALA A 103 -7.17 -1.72 20.44
CA ALA A 103 -8.26 -2.13 21.34
C ALA A 103 -9.62 -2.22 20.61
N GLN A 104 -9.60 -2.64 19.34
CA GLN A 104 -10.81 -2.79 18.55
C GLN A 104 -11.57 -4.05 18.99
N MET A 105 -12.83 -3.87 19.38
CA MET A 105 -13.69 -4.95 19.88
C MET A 105 -14.81 -5.33 18.89
N TYR A 106 -15.14 -4.44 17.95
CA TYR A 106 -16.26 -4.60 17.03
C TYR A 106 -15.91 -4.00 15.66
N PHE A 107 -16.51 -4.54 14.61
CA PHE A 107 -16.48 -3.93 13.28
C PHE A 107 -17.56 -2.86 13.14
N ALA A 108 -17.27 -1.83 12.35
CA ALA A 108 -18.27 -0.83 12.01
C ALA A 108 -19.34 -1.46 11.10
N LYS A 109 -20.60 -1.04 11.25
CA LYS A 109 -21.68 -1.48 10.33
C LYS A 109 -21.43 -1.05 8.89
N ASN A 110 -20.72 0.07 8.72
CA ASN A 110 -20.27 0.56 7.43
C ASN A 110 -18.77 0.82 7.53
N GLU A 111 -18.00 0.08 6.74
CA GLU A 111 -16.55 0.14 6.68
C GLU A 111 -16.04 0.93 5.46
N SER A 112 -16.92 1.61 4.72
CA SER A 112 -16.57 2.37 3.51
C SER A 112 -15.75 3.64 3.79
N ARG A 113 -15.57 4.02 5.05
CA ARG A 113 -14.67 5.11 5.48
C ARG A 113 -14.02 4.74 6.81
N GLN A 114 -12.73 4.47 6.77
CA GLN A 114 -11.96 3.92 7.87
C GLN A 114 -10.98 4.96 8.41
N ARG A 115 -10.76 4.93 9.72
CA ARG A 115 -9.80 5.78 10.41
C ARG A 115 -8.50 5.01 10.67
N ILE A 116 -7.39 5.72 10.75
CA ILE A 116 -6.10 5.13 11.13
C ILE A 116 -6.24 4.39 12.46
N GLY A 117 -5.78 3.15 12.51
CA GLY A 117 -5.89 2.22 13.64
C GLY A 117 -7.09 1.27 13.59
N TYR A 118 -8.09 1.51 12.72
CA TYR A 118 -9.21 0.59 12.54
C TYR A 118 -8.78 -0.63 11.73
N TRP A 119 -9.04 -1.85 12.18
CA TRP A 119 -8.79 -3.06 11.40
C TRP A 119 -10.04 -3.46 10.61
N PRO A 120 -9.96 -3.59 9.27
CA PRO A 120 -11.11 -3.98 8.46
C PRO A 120 -11.59 -5.40 8.79
N SER A 121 -12.88 -5.66 8.62
CA SER A 121 -13.38 -7.04 8.71
C SER A 121 -12.88 -7.89 7.53
N PRO A 122 -12.72 -9.21 7.72
CA PRO A 122 -12.41 -10.12 6.62
C PRO A 122 -13.47 -10.08 5.51
N ASP A 123 -14.76 -9.96 5.87
CA ASP A 123 -15.87 -9.86 4.91
C ASP A 123 -15.78 -8.59 4.06
N TYR A 124 -15.40 -7.46 4.66
CA TYR A 124 -15.12 -6.24 3.92
C TYR A 124 -14.00 -6.48 2.89
N LEU A 125 -12.85 -7.03 3.30
CA LEU A 125 -11.73 -7.27 2.39
C LEU A 125 -12.09 -8.26 1.27
N ARG A 126 -12.82 -9.34 1.57
CA ARG A 126 -13.31 -10.29 0.58
C ARG A 126 -14.27 -9.64 -0.42
N SER A 127 -15.17 -8.77 0.06
CA SER A 127 -16.10 -8.02 -0.82
C SER A 127 -15.40 -7.01 -1.73
N ARG A 128 -14.17 -6.62 -1.38
CA ARG A 128 -13.29 -5.75 -2.17
C ARG A 128 -12.27 -6.54 -3.01
N THR A 129 -12.30 -7.86 -3.00
CA THR A 129 -11.37 -8.71 -3.74
C THR A 129 -12.04 -9.21 -5.02
N VAL A 130 -11.49 -8.85 -6.18
CA VAL A 130 -12.11 -9.11 -7.48
C VAL A 130 -11.08 -9.45 -8.56
N MET A 131 -11.55 -9.98 -9.68
CA MET A 131 -10.73 -10.23 -10.88
C MET A 131 -10.59 -8.95 -11.70
N GLY A 132 -9.39 -8.70 -12.23
CA GLY A 132 -9.10 -7.65 -13.20
C GLY A 132 -9.07 -8.18 -14.64
N SER A 133 -8.35 -7.47 -15.50
CA SER A 133 -8.05 -7.90 -16.86
C SER A 133 -7.30 -9.24 -16.86
N THR A 134 -7.69 -10.15 -17.75
CA THR A 134 -7.08 -11.49 -17.90
C THR A 134 -6.23 -11.61 -19.16
N THR A 135 -5.93 -10.49 -19.82
CA THR A 135 -5.09 -10.41 -21.02
C THR A 135 -4.15 -9.23 -20.94
N MET A 136 -2.85 -9.47 -21.09
CA MET A 136 -1.80 -8.46 -20.87
C MET A 136 -1.62 -7.50 -22.04
N GLY A 137 -1.42 -6.21 -21.71
CA GLY A 137 -0.98 -5.19 -22.64
C GLY A 137 -2.09 -4.39 -23.33
N MET A 138 -1.67 -3.28 -23.92
CA MET A 138 -2.54 -2.24 -24.49
C MET A 138 -3.44 -2.74 -25.63
N LYS A 139 -3.01 -3.77 -26.38
CA LYS A 139 -3.77 -4.30 -27.53
C LYS A 139 -5.13 -4.90 -27.17
N TYR A 140 -5.36 -5.23 -25.89
CA TYR A 140 -6.62 -5.82 -25.43
C TYR A 140 -7.56 -4.79 -24.79
N ILE A 141 -7.10 -3.56 -24.54
CA ILE A 141 -7.95 -2.50 -23.99
C ILE A 141 -9.03 -2.15 -25.04
N GLY A 142 -10.30 -2.24 -24.64
CA GLY A 142 -11.42 -2.05 -25.55
C GLY A 142 -12.74 -2.61 -25.02
N GLU A 143 -13.73 -2.74 -25.90
CA GLU A 143 -15.10 -3.14 -25.54
C GLU A 143 -15.19 -4.48 -24.79
N ASP A 144 -14.32 -5.43 -25.13
CA ASP A 144 -14.41 -6.81 -24.66
C ASP A 144 -13.51 -7.13 -23.44
N ASN A 145 -12.92 -6.11 -22.81
CA ASN A 145 -11.94 -6.29 -21.73
C ASN A 145 -12.39 -5.69 -20.37
N ASP A 146 -13.66 -5.29 -20.25
CA ASP A 146 -14.22 -4.94 -18.94
C ASP A 146 -14.12 -6.13 -17.96
N SER A 147 -13.87 -5.80 -16.70
CA SER A 147 -13.73 -6.76 -15.61
C SER A 147 -14.37 -6.21 -14.33
N PRO A 148 -14.71 -7.07 -13.36
CA PRO A 148 -15.14 -6.63 -12.05
C PRO A 148 -14.17 -5.61 -11.39
N GLY A 149 -12.86 -5.76 -11.64
CA GLY A 149 -11.83 -4.84 -11.19
C GLY A 149 -11.90 -3.46 -11.84
N SER A 150 -12.04 -3.40 -13.18
CA SER A 150 -12.16 -2.11 -13.88
C SER A 150 -13.45 -1.37 -13.48
N GLU A 151 -14.56 -2.08 -13.38
CA GLU A 151 -15.84 -1.54 -12.90
C GLU A 151 -15.74 -1.03 -11.45
N LEU A 152 -15.05 -1.77 -10.57
CA LEU A 152 -14.87 -1.36 -9.17
C LEU A 152 -14.05 -0.07 -9.07
N ILE A 153 -12.99 0.09 -9.86
CA ILE A 153 -12.19 1.33 -9.89
C ILE A 153 -13.09 2.52 -10.31
N ILE A 154 -13.93 2.34 -11.33
CA ILE A 154 -14.88 3.37 -11.77
C ILE A 154 -15.83 3.75 -10.63
N LYS A 155 -16.44 2.74 -10.01
CA LYS A 155 -17.38 2.94 -8.89
C LYS A 155 -16.72 3.67 -7.73
N LEU A 156 -15.50 3.31 -7.34
CA LEU A 156 -14.77 3.93 -6.25
C LEU A 156 -14.47 5.41 -6.52
N ALA A 157 -14.16 5.77 -7.78
CA ALA A 157 -13.91 7.15 -8.18
C ALA A 157 -15.18 8.02 -8.15
N ASP A 158 -16.36 7.41 -8.34
CA ASP A 158 -17.66 8.08 -8.29
C ASP A 158 -18.20 8.27 -6.86
N GLU A 159 -17.57 7.65 -5.87
CA GLU A 159 -17.97 7.80 -4.48
C GLU A 159 -17.76 9.25 -3.99
N LYS A 160 -18.68 9.70 -3.12
CA LYS A 160 -18.61 11.01 -2.45
C LYS A 160 -17.59 11.02 -1.33
N ASP A 161 -16.34 10.80 -1.68
CA ASP A 161 -15.19 10.95 -0.80
C ASP A 161 -14.17 11.81 -1.51
N GLU A 162 -13.79 12.96 -0.96
CA GLU A 162 -12.79 13.86 -1.57
C GLU A 162 -11.38 13.26 -1.57
N ARG A 163 -11.12 12.27 -0.69
CA ARG A 163 -9.82 11.61 -0.66
C ARG A 163 -9.53 10.98 -2.02
N PRO A 164 -8.30 11.08 -2.46
CA PRO A 164 -7.87 10.42 -3.68
C PRO A 164 -7.74 8.92 -3.54
N ILE A 165 -7.62 8.24 -4.69
CA ILE A 165 -7.39 6.80 -4.74
C ILE A 165 -6.00 6.55 -5.32
N TRP A 166 -5.18 5.84 -4.54
CA TRP A 166 -3.87 5.38 -4.99
C TRP A 166 -3.99 3.99 -5.58
N ILE A 167 -3.78 3.89 -6.90
CA ILE A 167 -3.68 2.63 -7.61
C ILE A 167 -2.22 2.17 -7.50
N THR A 168 -1.98 1.12 -6.72
CA THR A 168 -0.67 0.50 -6.56
C THR A 168 -0.57 -0.67 -7.54
N VAL A 169 0.24 -0.50 -8.57
CA VAL A 169 0.40 -1.46 -9.65
C VAL A 169 1.63 -2.30 -9.35
N TRP A 170 1.39 -3.51 -8.83
CA TRP A 170 2.40 -4.52 -8.51
C TRP A 170 2.75 -5.26 -9.80
N GLY A 171 1.73 -5.75 -10.52
CA GLY A 171 1.88 -6.33 -11.86
C GLY A 171 1.60 -5.37 -13.01
N GLY A 172 0.63 -5.74 -13.85
CA GLY A 172 0.18 -4.98 -15.01
C GLY A 172 -0.83 -3.87 -14.66
N GLY A 173 -0.77 -2.76 -15.41
CA GLY A 173 -1.66 -1.61 -15.24
C GLY A 173 -2.93 -1.66 -16.10
N ASN A 174 -3.11 -2.73 -16.87
CA ASN A 174 -4.19 -2.86 -17.86
C ASN A 174 -5.60 -2.83 -17.27
N THR A 175 -5.82 -3.29 -16.04
CA THR A 175 -7.14 -3.16 -15.40
C THR A 175 -7.52 -1.70 -15.16
N LEU A 176 -6.57 -0.86 -14.73
CA LEU A 176 -6.79 0.58 -14.62
C LEU A 176 -6.97 1.22 -16.00
N ALA A 177 -6.14 0.84 -16.97
CA ALA A 177 -6.26 1.36 -18.33
C ALA A 177 -7.63 1.06 -18.93
N GLN A 178 -8.18 -0.14 -18.69
CA GLN A 178 -9.54 -0.47 -19.08
C GLN A 178 -10.57 0.44 -18.42
N ALA A 179 -10.46 0.69 -17.11
CA ALA A 179 -11.35 1.61 -16.40
C ALA A 179 -11.31 3.02 -17.01
N ILE A 180 -10.10 3.53 -17.30
CA ILE A 180 -9.90 4.82 -17.98
C ILE A 180 -10.55 4.83 -19.35
N TRP A 181 -10.34 3.77 -20.14
CA TRP A 181 -10.89 3.64 -21.48
C TRP A 181 -12.42 3.63 -21.47
N ARG A 182 -13.05 2.86 -20.59
CA ARG A 182 -14.51 2.78 -20.45
C ARG A 182 -15.10 4.14 -20.07
N VAL A 183 -14.52 4.83 -19.09
CA VAL A 183 -14.96 6.19 -18.72
C VAL A 183 -14.78 7.18 -19.88
N GLN A 184 -13.73 7.03 -20.70
CA GLN A 184 -13.50 7.85 -21.88
C GLN A 184 -14.58 7.64 -22.96
N GLN A 185 -15.09 6.42 -23.12
CA GLN A 185 -16.17 6.12 -24.08
C GLN A 185 -17.53 6.60 -23.57
N ASP A 186 -17.82 6.38 -22.28
CA ASP A 186 -19.17 6.52 -21.75
C ASP A 186 -19.50 7.93 -21.26
N ARG A 187 -18.49 8.74 -20.97
CA ARG A 187 -18.66 10.03 -20.28
C ARG A 187 -18.14 11.21 -21.08
N THR A 188 -18.55 12.41 -20.66
CA THR A 188 -18.02 13.65 -21.25
C THR A 188 -16.53 13.81 -20.95
N GLN A 189 -15.85 14.62 -21.77
CA GLN A 189 -14.43 14.93 -21.55
C GLN A 189 -14.16 15.54 -20.17
N ALA A 190 -15.10 16.32 -19.61
CA ALA A 190 -14.96 16.92 -18.29
C ALA A 190 -15.01 15.86 -17.18
N GLU A 191 -15.95 14.93 -17.27
CA GLU A 191 -16.10 13.82 -16.32
C GLU A 191 -14.91 12.85 -16.41
N TRP A 192 -14.42 12.56 -17.62
CA TRP A 192 -13.23 11.74 -17.81
C TRP A 192 -11.98 12.38 -17.18
N LYS A 193 -11.78 13.69 -17.34
CA LYS A 193 -10.68 14.39 -16.66
C LYS A 193 -10.85 14.42 -15.14
N ALA A 194 -12.08 14.57 -14.64
CA ALA A 194 -12.35 14.50 -13.21
C ALA A 194 -12.03 13.10 -12.65
N PHE A 195 -12.37 12.05 -13.40
CA PHE A 195 -11.99 10.67 -13.09
C PHE A 195 -10.47 10.49 -13.03
N LEU A 196 -9.73 10.93 -14.05
CA LEU A 196 -8.26 10.84 -14.06
C LEU A 196 -7.63 11.54 -12.85
N ARG A 197 -8.07 12.77 -12.54
CA ARG A 197 -7.54 13.56 -11.41
C ARG A 197 -7.87 13.00 -10.04
N LYS A 198 -8.87 12.11 -9.97
CA LYS A 198 -9.21 11.37 -8.75
C LYS A 198 -8.17 10.33 -8.39
N LEU A 199 -7.46 9.83 -9.41
CA LEU A 199 -6.55 8.69 -9.35
C LEU A 199 -5.09 9.14 -9.31
N ARG A 200 -4.28 8.32 -8.66
CA ARG A 200 -2.83 8.45 -8.56
C ARG A 200 -2.26 7.07 -8.76
N VAL A 201 -1.26 6.94 -9.61
CA VAL A 201 -0.69 5.65 -9.96
C VAL A 201 0.71 5.56 -9.39
N TYR A 202 0.98 4.50 -8.64
CA TYR A 202 2.32 4.09 -8.30
C TYR A 202 2.57 2.75 -8.97
N ALA A 203 3.38 2.73 -10.02
CA ALA A 203 3.72 1.53 -10.76
C ALA A 203 5.12 1.03 -10.38
N ILE A 204 5.19 -0.24 -10.00
CA ILE A 204 6.43 -0.97 -9.85
C ILE A 204 6.86 -1.41 -11.23
N THR A 205 7.89 -0.75 -11.76
CA THR A 205 8.37 -0.94 -13.13
C THR A 205 7.25 -0.91 -14.18
N ASP A 206 7.49 -1.49 -15.36
CA ASP A 206 6.49 -1.71 -16.40
C ASP A 206 6.35 -3.21 -16.69
N GLN A 207 5.37 -3.85 -16.03
CA GLN A 207 5.09 -5.30 -16.12
C GLN A 207 3.88 -5.63 -17.00
N ASP A 208 3.31 -4.66 -17.72
CA ASP A 208 2.18 -4.89 -18.65
C ASP A 208 2.64 -5.18 -20.09
N ARG A 209 3.86 -5.69 -20.21
CA ARG A 209 4.48 -6.11 -21.46
C ARG A 209 5.41 -7.29 -21.15
N PRO A 210 5.70 -8.17 -22.13
CA PRO A 210 6.62 -9.27 -21.91
C PRO A 210 7.98 -8.74 -21.41
N TRP A 211 8.53 -9.41 -20.40
CA TRP A 211 9.83 -8.99 -19.87
C TRP A 211 10.96 -9.25 -20.87
N SER A 212 11.91 -8.33 -20.89
CA SER A 212 13.16 -8.50 -21.62
C SER A 212 14.28 -7.79 -20.87
N ARG A 213 15.46 -8.41 -20.83
CA ARG A 213 16.63 -7.92 -20.09
C ARG A 213 17.06 -6.50 -20.52
N ASP A 214 16.95 -6.23 -21.81
CA ASP A 214 17.43 -5.00 -22.44
C ASP A 214 16.28 -4.05 -22.83
N ASP A 215 15.07 -4.26 -22.29
CA ASP A 215 13.85 -3.54 -22.68
C ASP A 215 13.61 -3.55 -24.20
N ALA A 216 13.93 -4.67 -24.85
CA ALA A 216 13.75 -4.87 -26.29
C ALA A 216 12.28 -4.90 -26.72
N GLN A 217 11.36 -5.12 -25.78
CA GLN A 217 9.92 -5.08 -26.06
C GLN A 217 9.41 -3.63 -26.15
N PRO A 218 8.61 -3.28 -27.18
CA PRO A 218 8.09 -1.92 -27.36
C PRO A 218 7.29 -1.46 -26.14
N PHE A 219 7.57 -0.25 -25.65
CA PHE A 219 6.81 0.34 -24.54
C PHE A 219 5.37 0.64 -24.93
N GLU A 220 5.11 0.93 -26.20
CA GLU A 220 3.78 1.19 -26.77
C GLU A 220 2.82 0.00 -26.63
N SER A 221 3.37 -1.21 -26.40
CA SER A 221 2.57 -2.39 -26.12
C SER A 221 2.04 -2.44 -24.69
N SER A 222 2.59 -1.66 -23.77
CA SER A 222 2.17 -1.54 -22.39
C SER A 222 1.09 -0.48 -22.22
N SER A 223 0.06 -0.77 -21.42
CA SER A 223 -0.93 0.23 -21.05
C SER A 223 -0.35 1.38 -20.21
N HIS A 224 0.82 1.18 -19.56
CA HIS A 224 1.51 2.24 -18.82
C HIS A 224 1.94 3.36 -19.76
N HIS A 225 2.46 3.03 -20.95
CA HIS A 225 2.83 4.01 -21.96
C HIS A 225 1.64 4.88 -22.36
N TRP A 226 0.48 4.25 -22.61
CA TRP A 226 -0.74 4.96 -22.95
C TRP A 226 -1.24 5.85 -21.80
N MET A 227 -1.28 5.34 -20.56
CA MET A 227 -1.72 6.11 -19.40
C MET A 227 -0.82 7.33 -19.11
N LYS A 228 0.48 7.24 -19.34
CA LYS A 228 1.41 8.37 -19.22
C LYS A 228 1.12 9.48 -20.24
N SER A 229 0.39 9.23 -21.32
CA SER A 229 -0.04 10.31 -22.24
C SER A 229 -1.07 11.27 -21.60
N PHE A 230 -1.62 10.91 -20.43
CA PHE A 230 -2.55 11.73 -19.65
C PHE A 230 -1.87 12.55 -18.55
N GLU A 231 -0.57 12.82 -18.71
CA GLU A 231 0.34 13.43 -17.73
C GLU A 231 -0.15 14.75 -17.08
N LYS A 232 -1.08 15.46 -17.72
CA LYS A 232 -1.70 16.70 -17.20
C LYS A 232 -2.82 16.47 -16.20
N ASP A 233 -3.45 15.30 -16.26
CA ASP A 233 -4.67 14.96 -15.53
C ASP A 233 -4.48 13.72 -14.64
N LEU A 234 -3.47 12.88 -14.89
CA LEU A 234 -3.14 11.69 -14.12
C LEU A 234 -1.74 11.79 -13.51
N LEU A 235 -1.67 11.77 -12.18
CA LEU A 235 -0.39 11.69 -11.47
C LEU A 235 0.12 10.24 -11.54
N PHE A 236 1.25 10.05 -12.23
CA PHE A 236 1.85 8.74 -12.48
C PHE A 236 3.29 8.69 -11.96
N LEU A 237 3.56 7.80 -11.02
CA LEU A 237 4.88 7.49 -10.51
C LEU A 237 5.33 6.16 -11.10
N TRP A 238 6.44 6.18 -11.83
CA TRP A 238 7.08 5.00 -12.38
C TRP A 238 8.33 4.68 -11.58
N CYS A 239 8.26 3.63 -10.76
CA CYS A 239 9.28 3.28 -9.78
C CYS A 239 10.25 2.24 -10.34
N GLU A 240 11.54 2.55 -10.23
CA GLU A 240 12.67 1.65 -10.49
C GLU A 240 13.62 1.56 -9.29
N CYS A 241 13.78 2.64 -8.52
CA CYS A 241 14.73 2.68 -7.41
C CYS A 241 14.28 1.83 -6.23
N ALA A 242 13.10 2.11 -5.67
CA ALA A 242 12.69 1.53 -4.39
C ALA A 242 12.47 0.01 -4.46
N TRP A 243 11.87 -0.50 -5.54
CA TRP A 243 11.66 -1.94 -5.72
C TRP A 243 13.00 -2.70 -5.76
N LYS A 244 14.00 -2.18 -6.50
CA LYS A 244 15.35 -2.78 -6.57
C LYS A 244 16.00 -2.85 -5.20
N HIS A 245 15.87 -1.79 -4.42
CA HIS A 245 16.48 -1.72 -3.09
C HIS A 245 15.77 -2.58 -2.07
N GLN A 246 14.42 -2.66 -2.12
CA GLN A 246 13.64 -3.56 -1.28
C GLN A 246 14.01 -5.02 -1.57
N ASN A 247 13.99 -5.41 -2.85
CA ASN A 247 14.38 -6.75 -3.28
C ASN A 247 15.80 -7.12 -2.86
N GLY A 248 16.77 -6.26 -3.17
CA GLY A 248 18.19 -6.51 -2.88
C GLY A 248 18.51 -6.51 -1.38
N THR A 249 18.00 -5.54 -0.64
CA THR A 249 18.27 -5.41 0.80
C THR A 249 17.59 -6.52 1.59
N GLY A 250 16.34 -6.85 1.25
CA GLY A 250 15.62 -7.94 1.90
C GLY A 250 16.27 -9.29 1.67
N LYS A 251 16.72 -9.57 0.44
CA LYS A 251 17.53 -10.77 0.14
C LYS A 251 18.81 -10.84 0.96
N ASN A 252 19.54 -9.72 1.07
CA ASN A 252 20.78 -9.66 1.86
C ASN A 252 20.54 -9.80 3.37
N GLN A 253 19.32 -9.54 3.84
CA GLN A 253 18.92 -9.66 5.25
C GLN A 253 17.93 -10.81 5.48
N TRP A 254 17.95 -11.83 4.62
CA TRP A 254 16.95 -12.90 4.67
C TRP A 254 16.82 -13.57 6.04
N ASP A 255 17.93 -13.77 6.76
CA ASP A 255 17.89 -14.39 8.08
C ASP A 255 16.99 -13.62 9.05
N GLN A 256 16.91 -12.29 8.93
CA GLN A 256 16.00 -11.46 9.71
C GLN A 256 14.53 -11.67 9.33
N TYR A 257 14.24 -11.86 8.03
CA TYR A 257 12.88 -12.19 7.57
C TYR A 257 12.45 -13.59 8.02
N ALA A 258 13.35 -14.57 7.89
CA ALA A 258 13.10 -15.93 8.36
C ALA A 258 12.86 -15.97 9.88
N GLU A 259 13.59 -15.17 10.65
CA GLU A 259 13.48 -15.13 12.11
C GLU A 259 12.24 -14.37 12.60
N HIS A 260 11.95 -13.19 12.02
CA HIS A 260 10.98 -12.26 12.59
C HIS A 260 9.64 -12.19 11.85
N ILE A 261 9.58 -12.71 10.63
CA ILE A 261 8.39 -12.63 9.76
C ILE A 261 7.81 -14.01 9.53
N GLN A 262 8.62 -14.96 9.06
CA GLN A 262 8.13 -16.30 8.78
C GLN A 262 7.63 -16.99 10.06
N GLN A 263 6.53 -17.72 9.95
CA GLN A 263 5.90 -18.46 11.06
C GLN A 263 5.41 -17.58 12.24
N HIS A 264 5.36 -16.26 12.08
CA HIS A 264 4.76 -15.35 13.05
C HIS A 264 3.27 -15.15 12.71
N GLY A 265 2.40 -15.92 13.38
CA GLY A 265 0.97 -15.96 13.08
C GLY A 265 0.68 -16.74 11.80
N HIS A 266 -0.60 -16.75 11.41
CA HIS A 266 -1.06 -17.43 10.21
C HIS A 266 -0.58 -16.75 8.93
N LEU A 267 -0.50 -15.41 8.92
CA LEU A 267 0.06 -14.65 7.81
C LEU A 267 1.56 -14.94 7.64
N GLY A 268 2.32 -15.01 8.73
CA GLY A 268 3.74 -15.37 8.69
C GLY A 268 3.99 -16.79 8.17
N ALA A 269 3.04 -17.72 8.36
CA ALA A 269 3.13 -19.07 7.80
C ALA A 269 2.95 -19.11 6.28
N LEU A 270 2.28 -18.10 5.71
CA LEU A 270 2.14 -17.94 4.25
C LEU A 270 3.31 -17.18 3.61
N TYR A 271 4.08 -16.41 4.39
CA TYR A 271 5.21 -15.64 3.89
C TYR A 271 6.29 -16.57 3.30
N PRO A 272 6.41 -16.65 1.96
CA PRO A 272 7.32 -17.60 1.32
C PRO A 272 8.78 -17.20 1.48
N LYS A 273 9.68 -18.09 1.06
CA LYS A 273 11.07 -17.71 0.82
C LYS A 273 11.17 -17.07 -0.57
N TYR A 274 11.88 -15.94 -0.65
CA TYR A 274 12.15 -15.30 -1.94
C TYR A 274 12.77 -16.25 -2.96
N LYS A 275 12.47 -15.97 -4.23
CA LYS A 275 13.11 -16.61 -5.39
C LYS A 275 14.09 -15.66 -6.08
N TRP A 276 13.68 -14.41 -6.29
CA TRP A 276 14.47 -13.39 -7.01
C TRP A 276 14.97 -12.31 -6.06
N GLY A 277 14.04 -11.67 -5.36
CA GLY A 277 14.24 -10.72 -4.27
C GLY A 277 13.05 -10.74 -3.31
N VAL A 278 13.12 -9.93 -2.26
CA VAL A 278 12.08 -9.85 -1.23
C VAL A 278 11.20 -8.61 -1.43
N GLU A 279 9.89 -8.81 -1.50
CA GLU A 279 8.85 -7.77 -1.48
C GLU A 279 9.06 -6.61 -2.47
N GLY A 280 9.35 -6.90 -3.74
CA GLY A 280 9.54 -5.90 -4.78
C GLY A 280 8.40 -4.90 -4.88
N ASP A 281 7.16 -5.32 -4.59
CA ASP A 281 5.97 -4.49 -4.74
C ASP A 281 5.59 -3.65 -3.52
N THR A 282 6.11 -3.99 -2.35
CA THR A 282 5.85 -3.29 -1.09
C THR A 282 6.05 -1.77 -1.13
N PRO A 283 7.04 -1.21 -1.86
CA PRO A 283 7.18 0.23 -2.00
C PRO A 283 5.91 0.95 -2.49
N ALA A 284 5.06 0.28 -3.29
CA ALA A 284 3.89 0.91 -3.89
C ALA A 284 2.87 1.40 -2.86
N PHE A 285 2.60 0.61 -1.81
CA PHE A 285 1.71 1.05 -0.73
C PHE A 285 2.47 1.75 0.41
N MET A 286 3.77 1.50 0.58
CA MET A 286 4.60 2.24 1.53
C MET A 286 4.76 3.73 1.17
N HIS A 287 4.56 4.08 -0.10
CA HIS A 287 4.52 5.48 -0.55
C HIS A 287 3.50 6.33 0.21
N VAL A 288 2.34 5.73 0.50
CA VAL A 288 1.21 6.40 1.15
C VAL A 288 1.11 6.11 2.64
N MET A 289 2.13 5.48 3.24
CA MET A 289 2.17 5.19 4.67
C MET A 289 1.94 6.48 5.48
N PRO A 290 0.89 6.56 6.32
CA PRO A 290 0.56 7.79 7.04
C PRO A 290 1.44 7.95 8.29
N ASN A 291 2.75 8.15 8.10
CA ASN A 291 3.74 8.30 9.16
C ASN A 291 4.21 9.75 9.38
N GLY A 292 3.66 10.70 8.63
CA GLY A 292 4.00 12.13 8.73
C GLY A 292 5.31 12.55 8.05
N LEU A 293 5.99 11.64 7.35
CA LEU A 293 7.26 11.91 6.70
C LEU A 293 7.11 12.76 5.41
N SER A 294 6.06 12.52 4.64
CA SER A 294 5.83 13.14 3.33
C SER A 294 4.35 13.30 3.03
N ASP A 295 4.04 14.21 2.11
CA ASP A 295 2.78 14.26 1.38
C ASP A 295 2.90 13.39 0.11
N PRO A 296 2.14 12.29 -0.03
CA PRO A 296 2.21 11.44 -1.22
C PRO A 296 1.88 12.19 -2.52
N ASP A 297 1.13 13.29 -2.46
CA ASP A 297 0.85 14.14 -3.63
C ASP A 297 2.03 15.03 -4.04
N CYS A 298 3.12 15.00 -3.28
CA CYS A 298 4.37 15.70 -3.59
C CYS A 298 5.51 14.68 -3.78
N PRO A 299 5.68 14.08 -4.97
CA PRO A 299 6.65 13.01 -5.19
C PRO A 299 8.12 13.43 -4.98
N THR A 300 8.40 14.72 -4.93
CA THR A 300 9.69 15.33 -4.58
C THR A 300 9.91 15.44 -3.06
N GLN A 301 9.01 14.93 -2.23
CA GLN A 301 9.25 14.70 -0.82
C GLN A 301 9.69 13.25 -0.60
N VAL A 302 10.75 13.06 0.17
CA VAL A 302 11.27 11.73 0.46
C VAL A 302 10.28 10.96 1.33
N SER A 303 9.98 9.72 0.95
CA SER A 303 9.12 8.80 1.67
C SER A 303 9.82 7.45 1.90
N TRP A 304 9.12 6.49 2.53
CA TRP A 304 9.61 5.10 2.62
C TRP A 304 9.68 4.38 1.27
N SER A 305 9.07 4.93 0.23
CA SER A 305 9.13 4.42 -1.14
C SER A 305 10.06 5.23 -2.05
N GLY A 306 10.95 6.04 -1.47
CA GLY A 306 11.95 6.84 -2.19
C GLY A 306 11.50 8.27 -2.52
N TYR A 307 12.05 8.80 -3.61
CA TYR A 307 11.94 10.18 -4.10
C TYR A 307 11.86 10.16 -5.64
N PHE A 308 11.04 11.03 -6.22
CA PHE A 308 10.79 11.08 -7.65
C PHE A 308 10.92 12.51 -8.19
N GLU A 309 11.36 12.64 -9.44
CA GLU A 309 11.35 13.90 -10.18
C GLU A 309 10.57 13.74 -11.47
N TRP A 310 9.93 14.82 -11.92
CA TRP A 310 9.29 14.85 -13.23
C TRP A 310 10.36 14.74 -14.33
N GLY A 311 10.20 13.79 -15.24
CA GLY A 311 11.18 13.56 -16.29
C GLY A 311 10.68 12.66 -17.41
N VAL A 312 11.50 12.56 -18.46
CA VAL A 312 11.26 11.62 -19.56
C VAL A 312 11.50 10.20 -19.06
N GLY A 313 10.55 9.30 -19.33
CA GLY A 313 10.59 7.89 -18.96
C GLY A 313 11.69 7.11 -19.69
N ARG A 314 11.79 5.83 -19.36
CA ARG A 314 12.76 4.91 -20.00
C ARG A 314 12.46 4.67 -21.48
N ASP A 315 11.21 4.87 -21.90
CA ASP A 315 10.79 4.83 -23.31
C ASP A 315 11.31 6.00 -24.16
N GLY A 316 11.85 7.06 -23.53
CA GLY A 316 12.36 8.24 -24.24
C GLY A 316 11.27 9.12 -24.88
N LEU A 317 9.99 8.82 -24.65
CA LEU A 317 8.85 9.45 -25.33
C LEU A 317 7.87 10.09 -24.35
N THR A 318 7.50 9.40 -23.28
CA THR A 318 6.50 9.86 -22.32
C THR A 318 7.15 10.52 -21.10
N GLN A 319 6.39 11.36 -20.39
CA GLN A 319 6.85 11.96 -19.14
C GLN A 319 6.00 11.48 -17.96
N ALA A 320 6.66 11.35 -16.80
CA ALA A 320 6.05 10.95 -15.55
C ALA A 320 6.97 11.36 -14.39
N TYR A 321 6.55 11.11 -13.15
CA TYR A 321 7.48 11.11 -12.02
C TYR A 321 8.29 9.82 -12.05
N VAL A 322 9.60 9.94 -12.23
CA VAL A 322 10.53 8.82 -12.41
C VAL A 322 11.64 8.85 -11.37
N ASN A 323 12.21 7.68 -11.09
CA ASN A 323 13.36 7.54 -10.21
C ASN A 323 14.36 6.48 -10.67
N ASP A 324 14.42 6.20 -11.98
CA ASP A 324 15.20 5.10 -12.56
C ASP A 324 16.69 5.37 -12.76
N ARG A 325 17.08 6.65 -12.76
CA ARG A 325 18.45 7.08 -13.04
C ARG A 325 18.78 8.45 -12.46
N GLY A 326 20.07 8.76 -12.41
CA GLY A 326 20.59 10.08 -12.04
C GLY A 326 20.17 10.52 -10.64
N ARG A 327 20.00 11.84 -10.46
CA ARG A 327 19.71 12.47 -9.16
C ARG A 327 18.53 11.83 -8.40
N PRO A 328 17.33 11.59 -8.98
CA PRO A 328 16.24 11.00 -8.22
C PRO A 328 16.55 9.57 -7.75
N TYR A 329 17.28 8.78 -8.55
CA TYR A 329 17.76 7.45 -8.13
C TYR A 329 18.76 7.54 -6.97
N ASP A 330 19.70 8.47 -7.02
CA ASP A 330 20.72 8.65 -5.96
C ASP A 330 20.09 9.08 -4.63
N ILE A 331 19.14 10.03 -4.67
CA ILE A 331 18.38 10.48 -3.50
C ILE A 331 17.52 9.32 -2.97
N GLY A 332 16.81 8.62 -3.85
CA GLY A 332 15.99 7.45 -3.50
C GLY A 332 16.83 6.38 -2.79
N THR A 333 17.99 6.02 -3.36
CA THR A 333 18.94 5.06 -2.80
C THR A 333 19.38 5.45 -1.39
N ARG A 334 19.83 6.69 -1.22
CA ARG A 334 20.32 7.21 0.07
C ARG A 334 19.26 7.08 1.16
N TYR A 335 18.05 7.53 0.89
CA TYR A 335 17.00 7.56 1.90
C TYR A 335 16.31 6.22 2.09
N PHE A 336 16.22 5.38 1.06
CA PHE A 336 15.78 4.00 1.22
C PHE A 336 16.69 3.28 2.23
N ASN A 337 18.01 3.33 2.03
CA ASN A 337 18.97 2.73 2.96
C ASN A 337 18.87 3.31 4.38
N TYR A 338 18.62 4.62 4.49
CA TYR A 338 18.43 5.29 5.77
C TYR A 338 17.17 4.80 6.52
N PHE A 339 16.05 4.65 5.81
CA PHE A 339 14.77 4.27 6.42
C PHE A 339 14.57 2.75 6.53
N TYR A 340 15.34 1.94 5.81
CA TYR A 340 15.16 0.49 5.77
C TYR A 340 15.09 -0.18 7.16
N PRO A 341 15.96 0.16 8.15
CA PRO A 341 15.83 -0.40 9.49
C PRO A 341 14.48 -0.08 10.15
N ALA A 342 13.93 1.12 9.94
CA ALA A 342 12.63 1.49 10.47
C ALA A 342 11.48 0.76 9.74
N ILE A 343 11.58 0.62 8.42
CA ILE A 343 10.63 -0.13 7.59
C ILE A 343 10.57 -1.60 8.02
N PHE A 344 11.73 -2.24 8.21
CA PHE A 344 11.83 -3.62 8.65
C PHE A 344 11.32 -3.80 10.10
N ASN A 345 11.80 -2.99 11.04
CA ASN A 345 11.39 -3.07 12.44
C ASN A 345 9.88 -2.82 12.61
N ASN A 346 9.28 -1.99 11.77
CA ASN A 346 7.83 -1.79 11.78
C ASN A 346 7.07 -3.06 11.38
N PHE A 347 7.57 -3.79 10.37
CA PHE A 347 6.97 -5.05 9.94
C PHE A 347 7.18 -6.15 10.97
N ALA A 348 8.41 -6.37 11.44
CA ALA A 348 8.73 -7.36 12.48
C ALA A 348 7.84 -7.20 13.72
N ALA A 349 7.70 -5.97 14.23
CA ALA A 349 6.82 -5.72 15.37
C ALA A 349 5.36 -6.10 15.08
N ARG A 350 4.86 -5.84 13.86
CA ARG A 350 3.49 -6.19 13.46
C ARG A 350 3.29 -7.70 13.30
N MET A 351 4.34 -8.42 12.91
CA MET A 351 4.31 -9.89 12.89
C MET A 351 4.26 -10.46 14.32
N ASP A 352 4.94 -9.85 15.29
CA ASP A 352 4.74 -10.19 16.71
C ASP A 352 3.29 -9.92 17.16
N TRP A 353 2.69 -8.81 16.71
CA TRP A 353 1.27 -8.54 16.95
C TRP A 353 0.37 -9.60 16.33
N ALA A 354 0.65 -10.10 15.12
CA ALA A 354 -0.12 -11.19 14.50
C ALA A 354 -0.03 -12.48 15.34
N LYS A 355 1.20 -12.85 15.74
CA LYS A 355 1.48 -14.08 16.48
C LYS A 355 0.91 -14.07 17.90
N GLU A 356 1.19 -13.02 18.67
CA GLU A 356 0.99 -13.00 20.13
C GLU A 356 -0.09 -11.99 20.59
N GLY A 357 -0.54 -11.11 19.68
CA GLY A 357 -1.38 -9.96 20.03
C GLY A 357 -0.67 -8.93 20.90
N LYS A 358 0.66 -8.97 20.92
CA LYS A 358 1.56 -8.08 21.66
C LYS A 358 2.80 -7.82 20.81
N GLY A 359 3.32 -6.61 20.88
CA GLY A 359 4.54 -6.23 20.18
C GLY A 359 4.86 -4.77 20.45
N ASN A 360 6.01 -4.30 19.97
CA ASN A 360 6.34 -2.89 20.07
C ASN A 360 5.33 -2.01 19.31
N ARG A 361 5.20 -0.74 19.70
CA ARG A 361 4.31 0.24 19.06
C ARG A 361 5.12 1.42 18.56
N ASN A 362 4.68 2.01 17.45
CA ASN A 362 5.27 3.23 16.93
C ASN A 362 5.06 4.38 17.95
N PRO A 363 6.05 5.26 18.15
CA PRO A 363 5.88 6.44 18.97
C PRO A 363 4.85 7.40 18.34
N VAL A 364 4.18 8.19 19.17
CA VAL A 364 3.31 9.28 18.72
C VAL A 364 4.11 10.58 18.76
N VAL A 365 4.36 11.14 17.58
CA VAL A 365 5.11 12.40 17.43
C VAL A 365 4.16 13.57 17.66
N VAL A 366 4.58 14.54 18.47
CA VAL A 366 3.85 15.79 18.71
C VAL A 366 4.82 16.96 18.59
N VAL A 367 4.52 17.91 17.71
CA VAL A 367 5.35 19.09 17.47
C VAL A 367 4.46 20.32 17.67
N ASN A 368 4.86 21.24 18.56
CA ASN A 368 4.08 22.46 18.87
C ASN A 368 2.59 22.18 19.18
N LYS A 369 2.31 21.09 19.91
CA LYS A 369 0.95 20.58 20.24
C LYS A 369 0.16 20.02 19.05
N ASP A 370 0.70 20.05 17.84
CA ASP A 370 0.13 19.36 16.69
C ASP A 370 0.44 17.85 16.78
N LYS A 371 -0.62 17.04 16.65
CA LYS A 371 -0.59 15.57 16.69
C LYS A 371 -0.94 14.95 15.33
N GLY A 372 -1.08 15.77 14.29
CA GLY A 372 -1.44 15.33 12.95
C GLY A 372 -0.29 14.62 12.25
N LEU A 373 -0.64 13.83 11.24
CA LEU A 373 0.32 13.12 10.39
C LEU A 373 0.56 13.85 9.06
N LYS A 374 0.20 15.14 8.98
CA LYS A 374 0.52 15.97 7.82
C LYS A 374 1.89 16.60 8.01
N PRO A 375 2.73 16.71 6.96
CA PRO A 375 3.95 17.49 7.02
C PRO A 375 3.66 18.91 7.51
N LEU A 376 4.44 19.39 8.48
CA LEU A 376 4.30 20.74 9.02
C LEU A 376 4.91 21.75 8.05
N LYS A 377 4.13 22.79 7.75
CA LYS A 377 4.61 23.96 7.02
C LYS A 377 5.04 25.00 8.04
N VAL A 378 6.31 25.37 8.01
CA VAL A 378 6.87 26.45 8.83
C VAL A 378 7.20 27.62 7.91
N GLU A 379 6.81 28.83 8.32
CA GLU A 379 7.30 30.05 7.68
C GLU A 379 8.78 30.22 8.07
N ALA A 380 9.63 30.38 7.05
CA ALA A 380 11.06 30.51 7.21
C ALA A 380 11.48 31.96 7.49
#